data_AF-A0A316P2I7-F1
#
_entry.id   AF-A0A316P2I7-F1
#
_cell.length_a   1.000
_cell.length_b   1.000
_cell.length_c   1.000
_cell.angle_alpha   90.00
_cell.angle_beta   90.00
_cell.angle_gamma   90.00
#
_symmetry.space_group_name_H-M   'P 1'
#
loop_
_entity.id
_entity.type
_entity.pdbx_description
1 polymer ?
#
loop_
_entity_poly.entity_id
_entity_poly.type
_entity_poly.pdbx_seq_one_letter_code
_entity_poly.pdbx_strand_id
1 'polypeptide(L)'
;MATSAYAYTETVETMTVELNSGKTVVYNVNEINKVSFGSHDETIGFLITGADGNELYRAENIATLFRYAPEADGANVRLLFGTAENATEVVGLKDGQYFVDVEMTNAGLYKENINLAGDVTSAKVRLYEVTDGEISAPKEVVTEGTLSTSITPKGVVTMELDATFDDGFAVRASYKGSPADVDDLEALFPTPGPKNEVWYYNLDGELTNKTAIPSFKKTHSSYTGRSKYAVQFDNDHGSMKCEIEMKPELIGKEINFAAAEDNAGSPDFTFRYEGIQVAGPNGEYRLRGLTGTMQVIENGDGTITVKANVTNLYYNPMTSGNGGTPERAVINFTGECSGL
;
A
#
# COMPACT_ATOMS: atom_id res chain seq x y z
N MET A 1 70.03 -22.02 -50.82
CA MET A 1 68.66 -22.08 -51.36
C MET A 1 67.73 -21.52 -50.29
N ALA A 2 67.13 -20.36 -50.54
CA ALA A 2 66.16 -19.76 -49.62
C ALA A 2 64.76 -20.24 -50.01
N THR A 3 64.11 -20.98 -49.12
CA THR A 3 62.72 -21.42 -49.26
C THR A 3 61.83 -20.18 -49.13
N SER A 4 61.22 -19.74 -50.22
CA SER A 4 60.20 -18.68 -50.18
C SER A 4 58.88 -19.31 -49.73
N ALA A 5 58.34 -18.84 -48.62
CA ALA A 5 57.00 -19.21 -48.17
C ALA A 5 55.97 -18.53 -49.09
N TYR A 6 55.17 -19.32 -49.80
CA TYR A 6 54.03 -18.81 -50.55
C TYR A 6 52.92 -18.48 -49.55
N ALA A 7 52.72 -17.20 -49.25
CA ALA A 7 51.47 -16.72 -48.69
C ALA A 7 50.49 -16.52 -49.85
N TYR A 8 49.31 -17.15 -49.77
CA TYR A 8 48.20 -16.83 -50.65
C TYR A 8 47.04 -16.31 -49.80
N THR A 9 46.28 -15.39 -50.38
CA THR A 9 45.09 -14.82 -49.73
C THR A 9 43.87 -15.52 -50.29
N GLU A 10 43.08 -16.11 -49.40
CA GLU A 10 41.79 -16.70 -49.73
C GLU A 10 40.68 -15.76 -49.25
N THR A 11 39.66 -15.56 -50.09
CA THR A 11 38.46 -14.83 -49.68
C THR A 11 37.54 -15.82 -48.98
N VAL A 12 37.29 -15.59 -47.68
CA VAL A 12 36.36 -16.42 -46.90
C VAL A 12 35.03 -15.68 -46.79
N GLU A 13 33.97 -16.31 -47.30
CA GLU A 13 32.61 -15.81 -47.14
C GLU A 13 32.02 -16.28 -45.80
N THR A 14 31.44 -15.35 -45.04
CA THR A 14 30.86 -15.64 -43.73
C THR A 14 29.40 -15.20 -43.65
N MET A 15 28.61 -15.93 -42.87
CA MET A 15 27.26 -15.55 -42.45
C MET A 15 27.33 -15.09 -40.99
N THR A 16 26.93 -13.86 -40.72
CA THR A 16 26.90 -13.30 -39.37
C THR A 16 25.46 -13.23 -38.88
N VAL A 17 25.19 -13.83 -37.72
CA VAL A 17 23.90 -13.76 -37.03
C VAL A 17 24.08 -12.93 -35.76
N GLU A 18 23.40 -11.80 -35.71
CA GLU A 18 23.31 -10.98 -34.50
C GLU A 18 22.04 -11.36 -33.74
N LEU A 19 22.20 -11.75 -32.48
CA LEU A 19 21.11 -12.10 -31.59
C LEU A 19 20.61 -10.84 -30.87
N ASN A 20 19.33 -10.80 -30.52
CA ASN A 20 18.74 -9.69 -29.74
C ASN A 20 19.43 -9.45 -28.39
N SER A 21 20.18 -10.43 -27.88
CA SER A 21 21.03 -10.29 -26.70
C SER A 21 22.32 -9.49 -26.95
N GLY A 22 22.55 -8.99 -28.17
CA GLY A 22 23.79 -8.33 -28.59
C GLY A 22 24.95 -9.29 -28.89
N LYS A 23 24.73 -10.60 -28.76
CA LYS A 23 25.73 -11.61 -29.10
C LYS A 23 25.78 -11.85 -30.61
N THR A 24 26.98 -11.92 -31.16
CA THR A 24 27.20 -12.23 -32.57
C THR A 24 27.72 -13.67 -32.73
N VAL A 25 27.18 -14.39 -33.71
CA VAL A 25 27.67 -15.71 -34.14
C VAL A 25 28.06 -15.63 -35.61
N VAL A 26 29.28 -16.04 -35.95
CA VAL A 26 29.80 -16.00 -37.33
C VAL A 26 30.01 -17.44 -37.80
N TYR A 27 29.44 -17.77 -38.95
CA TYR A 27 29.58 -19.07 -39.61
C TYR A 27 30.37 -18.92 -40.91
N ASN A 28 31.28 -19.85 -41.19
CA ASN A 28 31.89 -19.97 -42.52
C ASN A 28 30.84 -20.55 -43.47
N VAL A 29 30.54 -19.85 -44.56
CA VAL A 29 29.47 -20.25 -45.50
C VAL A 29 29.76 -21.62 -46.13
N ASN A 30 31.03 -21.94 -46.34
CA ASN A 30 31.45 -23.23 -46.91
C ASN A 30 31.14 -24.43 -46.01
N GLU A 31 30.85 -24.20 -44.73
CA GLU A 31 30.51 -25.25 -43.75
C GLU A 31 28.99 -25.42 -43.56
N ILE A 32 28.17 -24.59 -44.23
CA ILE A 32 26.71 -24.60 -44.08
C ILE A 32 26.06 -25.45 -45.17
N ASN A 33 25.49 -26.60 -44.79
CA ASN A 33 24.74 -27.45 -45.71
C ASN A 33 23.28 -27.01 -45.91
N LYS A 34 22.63 -26.47 -44.87
CA LYS A 34 21.24 -26.01 -44.93
C LYS A 34 20.96 -25.02 -43.79
N VAL A 35 20.19 -23.97 -44.09
CA VAL A 35 19.54 -23.10 -43.09
C VAL A 35 18.04 -23.34 -43.17
N SER A 36 17.38 -23.54 -42.03
CA SER A 36 15.92 -23.64 -41.96
C SER A 36 15.40 -22.91 -40.74
N PHE A 37 14.30 -22.20 -40.94
CA PHE A 37 13.55 -21.56 -39.88
C PHE A 37 12.31 -22.41 -39.62
N GLY A 38 12.12 -22.78 -38.35
CA GLY A 38 10.90 -23.42 -37.87
C GLY A 38 10.08 -22.42 -37.08
N SER A 39 8.76 -22.62 -37.06
CA SER A 39 7.89 -22.05 -36.05
C SER A 39 7.24 -23.20 -35.30
N HIS A 40 6.96 -22.99 -34.02
CA HIS A 40 6.08 -23.83 -33.24
C HIS A 40 5.19 -22.93 -32.41
N ASP A 41 3.98 -23.40 -32.13
CA ASP A 41 3.08 -22.72 -31.21
C ASP A 41 3.49 -23.08 -29.78
N GLU A 42 3.50 -22.09 -28.90
CA GLU A 42 3.66 -22.28 -27.46
C GLU A 42 2.38 -21.86 -26.74
N THR A 43 1.98 -22.62 -25.73
CA THR A 43 0.95 -22.19 -24.79
C THR A 43 1.58 -21.23 -23.78
N ILE A 44 1.04 -20.02 -23.68
CA ILE A 44 1.49 -19.01 -22.71
C ILE A 44 0.31 -18.69 -21.80
N GLY A 45 0.39 -19.15 -20.55
CA GLY A 45 -0.62 -18.89 -19.53
C GLY A 45 -0.32 -17.65 -18.69
N PHE A 46 0.94 -17.19 -18.66
CA PHE A 46 1.30 -15.95 -17.96
C PHE A 46 2.52 -15.28 -18.61
N LEU A 47 2.38 -13.99 -18.91
CA LEU A 47 3.40 -13.16 -19.54
C LEU A 47 3.42 -11.77 -18.90
N ILE A 48 4.61 -11.29 -18.57
CA ILE A 48 4.88 -9.89 -18.21
C ILE A 48 5.85 -9.32 -19.23
N THR A 49 5.47 -8.18 -19.80
CA THR A 49 6.29 -7.42 -20.75
C THR A 49 6.62 -6.07 -20.13
N GLY A 50 7.89 -5.68 -20.18
CA GLY A 50 8.37 -4.39 -19.71
C GLY A 50 7.99 -3.25 -20.65
N ALA A 51 8.15 -2.02 -20.16
CA ALA A 51 7.91 -0.79 -20.94
C ALA A 51 8.73 -0.69 -22.24
N ASP A 52 9.88 -1.36 -22.30
CA ASP A 52 10.75 -1.45 -23.47
C ASP A 52 10.29 -2.52 -24.49
N GLY A 53 9.21 -3.23 -24.20
CA GLY A 53 8.69 -4.33 -25.01
C GLY A 53 9.38 -5.66 -24.77
N ASN A 54 10.36 -5.74 -23.87
CA ASN A 54 11.05 -6.99 -23.56
C ASN A 54 10.22 -7.87 -22.63
N GLU A 55 10.31 -9.19 -22.83
CA GLU A 55 9.70 -10.16 -21.92
C GLU A 55 10.48 -10.22 -20.62
N LEU A 56 9.80 -9.90 -19.52
CA LEU A 56 10.37 -9.95 -18.17
C LEU A 56 10.07 -11.28 -17.48
N TYR A 57 8.93 -11.89 -17.82
CA TYR A 57 8.54 -13.19 -17.29
C TYR A 57 7.61 -13.91 -18.26
N ARG A 58 7.77 -15.24 -18.38
CA ARG A 58 6.94 -16.11 -19.22
C ARG A 58 6.76 -17.46 -18.54
N ALA A 59 5.53 -17.95 -18.48
CA ALA A 59 5.20 -19.29 -18.03
C ALA A 59 4.03 -19.90 -18.82
N GLU A 60 4.03 -21.23 -18.93
CA GLU A 60 2.93 -21.98 -19.57
C GLU A 60 1.62 -21.86 -18.78
N ASN A 61 1.70 -21.72 -17.45
CA ASN A 61 0.55 -21.64 -16.56
C ASN A 61 0.85 -20.70 -15.39
N ILE A 62 -0.21 -20.14 -14.78
CA ILE A 62 -0.11 -19.54 -13.45
C ILE A 62 0.06 -20.68 -12.42
N ALA A 63 1.14 -20.65 -11.64
CA ALA A 63 1.46 -21.70 -10.66
C ALA A 63 0.39 -21.81 -9.57
N THR A 64 0.09 -20.69 -8.91
CA THR A 64 -0.96 -20.59 -7.89
C THR A 64 -1.76 -19.31 -8.11
N LEU A 65 -3.08 -19.42 -8.08
CA LEU A 65 -3.99 -18.27 -8.00
C LEU A 65 -4.57 -18.24 -6.59
N PHE A 66 -4.29 -17.19 -5.84
CA PHE A 66 -4.89 -16.93 -4.54
C PHE A 66 -6.19 -16.16 -4.71
N ARG A 67 -7.21 -16.49 -3.90
CA ARG A 67 -8.49 -15.76 -3.86
C ARG A 67 -8.75 -15.24 -2.46
N TYR A 68 -8.87 -13.93 -2.34
CA TYR A 68 -9.40 -13.28 -1.14
C TYR A 68 -10.86 -12.90 -1.39
N ALA A 69 -11.78 -13.46 -0.62
CA ALA A 69 -13.22 -13.28 -0.75
C ALA A 69 -13.85 -13.07 0.64
N PRO A 70 -13.76 -11.85 1.21
CA PRO A 70 -14.28 -11.56 2.54
C PRO A 70 -15.80 -11.71 2.61
N GLU A 71 -16.32 -12.14 3.77
CA GLU A 71 -17.76 -12.38 3.98
C GLU A 71 -18.61 -11.10 4.11
N ALA A 72 -17.97 -9.93 4.21
CA ALA A 72 -18.66 -8.66 4.36
C ALA A 72 -19.50 -8.32 3.11
N ASP A 73 -20.74 -7.88 3.32
CA ASP A 73 -21.64 -7.54 2.21
C ASP A 73 -21.07 -6.38 1.38
N GLY A 74 -21.09 -6.55 0.06
CA GLY A 74 -20.54 -5.58 -0.89
C GLY A 74 -19.00 -5.52 -0.94
N ALA A 75 -18.28 -6.40 -0.23
CA ALA A 75 -16.83 -6.42 -0.27
C ALA A 75 -16.29 -6.94 -1.61
N ASN A 76 -15.13 -6.41 -2.01
CA ASN A 76 -14.50 -6.76 -3.26
C ASN A 76 -13.78 -8.11 -3.16
N VAL A 77 -13.86 -8.91 -4.23
CA VAL A 77 -13.09 -10.15 -4.38
C VAL A 77 -11.77 -9.83 -5.06
N ARG A 78 -10.67 -10.40 -4.58
CA ARG A 78 -9.34 -10.23 -5.18
C ARG A 78 -8.77 -11.56 -5.64
N LEU A 79 -8.20 -11.57 -6.84
CA LEU A 79 -7.41 -12.68 -7.37
C LEU A 79 -5.95 -12.25 -7.46
N LEU A 80 -5.06 -12.98 -6.80
CA LEU A 80 -3.63 -12.66 -6.73
C LEU A 80 -2.78 -13.80 -7.27
N PHE A 81 -1.82 -13.48 -8.12
CA PHE A 81 -0.88 -14.43 -8.73
C PHE A 81 0.40 -13.71 -9.11
N GLY A 82 1.50 -14.43 -9.34
CA GLY A 82 2.76 -13.78 -9.63
C GLY A 82 3.82 -14.73 -10.17
N THR A 83 5.04 -14.21 -10.29
CA THR A 83 6.18 -14.92 -10.89
C THR A 83 6.84 -15.89 -9.90
N ALA A 84 6.33 -16.01 -8.68
CA ALA A 84 6.77 -16.98 -7.68
C ALA A 84 6.18 -18.37 -8.01
N GLU A 85 6.99 -19.25 -8.60
CA GLU A 85 6.52 -20.54 -9.13
C GLU A 85 6.13 -21.57 -8.04
N ASN A 86 6.56 -21.37 -6.80
CA ASN A 86 6.35 -22.32 -5.70
C ASN A 86 5.59 -21.71 -4.51
N ALA A 87 4.87 -20.60 -4.71
CA ALA A 87 4.11 -19.96 -3.65
C ALA A 87 2.93 -20.84 -3.21
N THR A 88 2.96 -21.30 -1.96
CA THR A 88 1.85 -22.06 -1.33
C THR A 88 0.97 -21.20 -0.43
N GLU A 89 1.47 -20.04 -0.01
CA GLU A 89 0.78 -19.02 0.78
C GLU A 89 0.91 -17.67 0.08
N VAL A 90 -0.05 -16.76 0.31
CA VAL A 90 -0.11 -15.48 -0.39
C VAL A 90 1.13 -14.60 -0.20
N VAL A 91 1.76 -14.68 0.97
CA VAL A 91 3.02 -13.96 1.27
C VAL A 91 4.18 -14.43 0.39
N GLY A 92 4.15 -15.69 -0.06
CA GLY A 92 5.16 -16.26 -0.96
C GLY A 92 5.18 -15.63 -2.35
N LEU A 93 4.18 -14.81 -2.71
CA LEU A 93 4.25 -13.98 -3.91
C LEU A 93 5.45 -13.01 -3.88
N LYS A 94 5.95 -12.66 -2.69
CA LYS A 94 7.17 -11.83 -2.50
C LYS A 94 8.46 -12.54 -2.91
N ASP A 95 8.43 -13.85 -3.12
CA ASP A 95 9.61 -14.59 -3.60
C ASP A 95 9.82 -14.43 -5.12
N GLY A 96 8.80 -13.92 -5.82
CA GLY A 96 8.86 -13.55 -7.23
C GLY A 96 9.15 -12.07 -7.44
N GLN A 97 9.67 -11.70 -8.61
CA GLN A 97 9.93 -10.29 -8.95
C GLN A 97 8.64 -9.49 -9.16
N TYR A 98 7.56 -10.13 -9.62
CA TYR A 98 6.29 -9.45 -9.88
C TYR A 98 5.10 -10.26 -9.38
N PHE A 99 4.05 -9.55 -8.97
CA PHE A 99 2.74 -10.15 -8.77
C PHE A 99 1.62 -9.19 -9.18
N VAL A 100 0.48 -9.77 -9.52
CA VAL A 100 -0.71 -9.11 -10.04
C VAL A 100 -1.83 -9.26 -9.02
N ASP A 101 -2.57 -8.18 -8.80
CA ASP A 101 -3.79 -8.14 -8.01
C ASP A 101 -4.94 -7.67 -8.88
N VAL A 102 -5.93 -8.54 -9.06
CA VAL A 102 -7.17 -8.25 -9.77
C VAL A 102 -8.28 -8.12 -8.74
N GLU A 103 -8.68 -6.88 -8.47
CA GLU A 103 -9.78 -6.54 -7.56
C GLU A 103 -11.07 -6.36 -8.35
N MET A 104 -12.15 -7.00 -7.91
CA MET A 104 -13.46 -6.95 -8.55
C MET A 104 -14.55 -6.59 -7.54
N THR A 105 -15.39 -5.64 -7.92
CA THR A 105 -16.65 -5.39 -7.22
C THR A 105 -17.68 -6.47 -7.58
N ASN A 106 -18.80 -6.51 -6.87
CA ASN A 106 -19.94 -7.36 -7.24
C ASN A 106 -20.43 -7.13 -8.68
N ALA A 107 -20.24 -5.94 -9.25
CA ALA A 107 -20.63 -5.65 -10.62
C ALA A 107 -19.69 -6.30 -11.66
N GLY A 108 -18.40 -6.44 -11.34
CA GLY A 108 -17.38 -7.05 -12.21
C GLY A 108 -17.12 -8.54 -11.95
N LEU A 109 -17.55 -9.06 -10.80
CA LEU A 109 -17.31 -10.43 -10.43
C LEU A 109 -18.01 -11.41 -11.40
N TYR A 110 -17.23 -12.31 -11.99
CA TYR A 110 -17.67 -13.33 -12.94
C TYR A 110 -18.37 -12.75 -14.18
N LYS A 111 -17.80 -11.67 -14.73
CA LYS A 111 -18.22 -11.07 -16.00
C LYS A 111 -17.18 -11.29 -17.09
N GLU A 112 -17.65 -11.23 -18.33
CA GLU A 112 -16.81 -11.32 -19.52
C GLU A 112 -16.55 -9.94 -20.11
N ASN A 113 -15.38 -9.77 -20.73
CA ASN A 113 -14.98 -8.61 -21.52
C ASN A 113 -15.16 -7.27 -20.81
N ILE A 114 -14.83 -7.21 -19.52
CA ILE A 114 -14.73 -5.93 -18.81
C ILE A 114 -13.59 -5.15 -19.47
N ASN A 115 -13.90 -4.02 -20.11
CA ASN A 115 -12.88 -3.09 -20.56
C ASN A 115 -12.20 -2.47 -19.34
N LEU A 116 -10.87 -2.54 -19.29
CA LEU A 116 -10.06 -2.04 -18.17
C LEU A 116 -9.57 -0.61 -18.38
N ALA A 117 -9.73 -0.04 -19.57
CA ALA A 117 -9.28 1.31 -19.87
C ALA A 117 -10.24 2.40 -19.32
N GLY A 118 -9.66 3.48 -18.80
CA GLY A 118 -10.39 4.65 -18.30
C GLY A 118 -10.96 4.47 -16.88
N ASP A 119 -12.04 5.19 -16.57
CA ASP A 119 -12.68 5.18 -15.24
C ASP A 119 -13.57 3.95 -15.05
N VAL A 120 -12.95 2.80 -14.79
CA VAL A 120 -13.63 1.52 -14.59
C VAL A 120 -13.88 1.28 -13.10
N THR A 121 -15.15 1.12 -12.71
CA THR A 121 -15.52 0.85 -11.31
C THR A 121 -15.77 -0.62 -11.01
N SER A 122 -15.92 -1.47 -12.04
CA SER A 122 -16.26 -2.88 -11.87
C SER A 122 -15.08 -3.75 -11.48
N ALA A 123 -13.88 -3.40 -11.95
CA ALA A 123 -12.64 -4.11 -11.68
C ALA A 123 -11.43 -3.15 -11.72
N LYS A 124 -10.37 -3.50 -10.99
CA LYS A 124 -9.09 -2.80 -10.99
C LYS A 124 -7.96 -3.82 -11.03
N VAL A 125 -6.95 -3.56 -11.87
CA VAL A 125 -5.76 -4.42 -12.00
C VAL A 125 -4.56 -3.63 -11.50
N ARG A 126 -3.77 -4.25 -10.63
CA ARG A 126 -2.53 -3.69 -10.11
C ARG A 126 -1.38 -4.64 -10.40
N LEU A 127 -0.29 -4.13 -10.95
CA LEU A 127 0.96 -4.85 -11.09
C LEU A 127 1.96 -4.30 -10.06
N TYR A 128 2.45 -5.19 -9.22
CA TYR A 128 3.45 -4.89 -8.20
C TYR A 128 4.80 -5.46 -8.61
N GLU A 129 5.85 -4.69 -8.36
CA GLU A 129 7.24 -5.15 -8.41
C GLU A 129 7.74 -5.36 -6.98
N VAL A 130 8.48 -6.45 -6.78
CA VAL A 130 9.10 -6.79 -5.50
C VAL A 130 10.61 -6.67 -5.66
N THR A 131 11.22 -5.89 -4.78
CA THR A 131 12.68 -5.70 -4.74
C THR A 131 13.13 -5.92 -3.30
N ASP A 132 14.10 -6.81 -3.09
CA ASP A 132 14.62 -7.16 -1.76
C ASP A 132 13.53 -7.56 -0.73
N GLY A 133 12.45 -8.20 -1.21
CA GLY A 133 11.31 -8.62 -0.39
C GLY A 133 10.29 -7.51 -0.08
N GLU A 134 10.53 -6.28 -0.53
CA GLU A 134 9.65 -5.13 -0.35
C GLU A 134 8.79 -4.91 -1.59
N ILE A 135 7.51 -4.58 -1.36
CA ILE A 135 6.53 -4.32 -2.43
C ILE A 135 6.60 -2.85 -2.81
N SER A 136 6.90 -2.57 -4.08
CA SER A 136 6.90 -1.21 -4.63
C SER A 136 5.48 -0.66 -4.81
N ALA A 137 5.37 0.65 -5.07
CA ALA A 137 4.10 1.25 -5.47
C ALA A 137 3.56 0.55 -6.74
N PRO A 138 2.27 0.20 -6.81
CA PRO A 138 1.73 -0.53 -7.95
C PRO A 138 1.62 0.35 -9.19
N LYS A 139 1.73 -0.29 -10.34
CA LYS A 139 1.17 0.21 -11.60
C LYS A 139 -0.32 -0.09 -11.60
N GLU A 140 -1.15 0.92 -11.81
CA GLU A 140 -2.61 0.77 -11.66
C GLU A 140 -3.44 1.49 -12.71
N VAL A 141 -2.83 2.33 -13.56
CA VAL A 141 -3.52 3.02 -14.65
C VAL A 141 -3.42 2.15 -15.90
N VAL A 142 -4.51 1.47 -16.25
CA VAL A 142 -4.60 0.66 -17.47
C VAL A 142 -5.11 1.53 -18.62
N THR A 143 -4.38 1.55 -19.74
CA THR A 143 -4.71 2.32 -20.93
C THR A 143 -5.42 1.49 -22.00
N GLU A 144 -5.16 0.18 -22.01
CA GLU A 144 -5.78 -0.79 -22.90
C GLU A 144 -5.86 -2.15 -22.20
N GLY A 145 -6.95 -2.89 -22.40
CA GLY A 145 -7.05 -4.24 -21.86
C GLY A 145 -8.46 -4.70 -21.55
N THR A 146 -8.59 -6.01 -21.32
CA THR A 146 -9.84 -6.64 -20.91
C THR A 146 -9.62 -7.66 -19.80
N LEU A 147 -10.62 -7.80 -18.94
CA LEU A 147 -10.73 -8.87 -17.96
C LEU A 147 -12.01 -9.68 -18.22
N SER A 148 -11.86 -11.00 -18.27
CA SER A 148 -12.98 -11.94 -18.22
C SER A 148 -12.77 -12.89 -17.05
N THR A 149 -13.79 -13.08 -16.22
CA THR A 149 -13.79 -14.09 -15.16
C THR A 149 -15.09 -14.89 -15.19
N SER A 150 -15.02 -16.15 -14.78
CA SER A 150 -16.21 -16.98 -14.55
C SER A 150 -15.95 -18.00 -13.44
N ILE A 151 -17.03 -18.55 -12.88
CA ILE A 151 -16.95 -19.65 -11.93
C ILE A 151 -17.95 -20.73 -12.30
N THR A 152 -17.54 -21.99 -12.19
CA THR A 152 -18.45 -23.13 -12.31
C THR A 152 -19.14 -23.42 -10.98
N PRO A 153 -20.25 -24.17 -10.96
CA PRO A 153 -20.89 -24.62 -9.72
C PRO A 153 -19.98 -25.45 -8.81
N LYS A 154 -18.87 -25.99 -9.33
CA LYS A 154 -17.87 -26.75 -8.56
C LYS A 154 -16.74 -25.86 -7.99
N GLY A 155 -16.83 -24.55 -8.15
CA GLY A 155 -15.82 -23.61 -7.67
C GLY A 155 -14.61 -23.41 -8.60
N VAL A 156 -14.58 -24.07 -9.77
CA VAL A 156 -13.50 -23.85 -10.75
C VAL A 156 -13.65 -22.45 -11.33
N VAL A 157 -12.61 -21.64 -11.19
CA VAL A 157 -12.51 -20.28 -11.74
C VAL A 157 -11.82 -20.33 -13.10
N THR A 158 -12.32 -19.54 -14.04
CA THR A 158 -11.60 -19.18 -15.27
C THR A 158 -11.35 -17.68 -15.28
N MET A 159 -10.15 -17.27 -15.68
CA MET A 159 -9.75 -15.88 -15.82
C MET A 159 -8.95 -15.71 -17.11
N GLU A 160 -9.29 -14.68 -17.87
CA GLU A 160 -8.50 -14.17 -19.00
C GLU A 160 -8.25 -12.69 -18.75
N LEU A 161 -6.98 -12.30 -18.72
CA LEU A 161 -6.52 -10.94 -18.49
C LEU A 161 -5.58 -10.54 -19.63
N ASP A 162 -5.86 -9.38 -20.22
CA ASP A 162 -4.91 -8.62 -21.04
C ASP A 162 -4.96 -7.18 -20.52
N ALA A 163 -3.83 -6.63 -20.08
CA ALA A 163 -3.75 -5.27 -19.57
C ALA A 163 -2.42 -4.62 -19.96
N THR A 164 -2.49 -3.42 -20.51
CA THR A 164 -1.36 -2.53 -20.79
C THR A 164 -1.49 -1.28 -19.93
N PHE A 165 -0.46 -1.00 -19.14
CA PHE A 165 -0.39 0.15 -18.23
C PHE A 165 0.08 1.41 -18.98
N ASP A 166 -0.12 2.57 -18.38
CA ASP A 166 0.26 3.87 -18.93
C ASP A 166 1.78 4.07 -19.11
N ASP A 167 2.59 3.36 -18.33
CA ASP A 167 4.04 3.32 -18.46
C ASP A 167 4.56 2.33 -19.52
N GLY A 168 3.65 1.63 -20.21
CA GLY A 168 3.96 0.67 -21.27
C GLY A 168 4.22 -0.76 -20.79
N PHE A 169 4.21 -1.03 -19.48
CA PHE A 169 4.19 -2.42 -19.00
C PHE A 169 2.92 -3.13 -19.45
N ALA A 170 3.00 -4.44 -19.68
CA ALA A 170 1.85 -5.26 -20.02
C ALA A 170 1.84 -6.59 -19.26
N VAL A 171 0.62 -7.06 -18.98
CA VAL A 171 0.34 -8.34 -18.35
C VAL A 171 -0.67 -9.09 -19.21
N ARG A 172 -0.36 -10.34 -19.55
CA ARG A 172 -1.31 -11.29 -20.11
C ARG A 172 -1.36 -12.54 -19.25
N ALA A 173 -2.56 -12.98 -18.91
CA ALA A 173 -2.73 -14.13 -18.05
C ALA A 173 -4.00 -14.93 -18.39
N SER A 174 -3.87 -16.25 -18.44
CA SER A 174 -4.96 -17.21 -18.58
C SER A 174 -4.88 -18.20 -17.42
N TYR A 175 -6.01 -18.41 -16.76
CA TYR A 175 -6.13 -19.35 -15.65
C TYR A 175 -7.40 -20.16 -15.76
N LYS A 176 -7.29 -21.45 -15.47
CA LYS A 176 -8.43 -22.34 -15.25
C LYS A 176 -8.10 -23.35 -14.16
N GLY A 177 -8.73 -23.21 -13.01
CA GLY A 177 -8.45 -24.08 -11.87
C GLY A 177 -9.24 -23.72 -10.62
N SER A 178 -8.90 -24.36 -9.51
CA SER A 178 -9.42 -23.99 -8.19
C SER A 178 -8.43 -23.05 -7.51
N PRO A 179 -8.83 -21.81 -7.19
CA PRO A 179 -7.96 -20.90 -6.44
C PRO A 179 -7.66 -21.44 -5.03
N ALA A 180 -6.53 -21.02 -4.47
CA ALA A 180 -6.24 -21.17 -3.05
C ALA A 180 -6.88 -20.01 -2.28
N ASP A 181 -7.84 -20.32 -1.41
CA ASP A 181 -8.51 -19.30 -0.60
C ASP A 181 -7.60 -18.75 0.50
N VAL A 182 -7.67 -17.45 0.73
CA VAL A 182 -6.91 -16.75 1.77
C VAL A 182 -7.85 -15.92 2.63
N ASP A 183 -7.67 -15.99 3.95
CA ASP A 183 -8.56 -15.36 4.93
C ASP A 183 -8.30 -13.86 5.07
N ASP A 184 -7.06 -13.45 4.88
CA ASP A 184 -6.62 -12.05 4.90
C ASP A 184 -5.43 -11.83 3.97
N LEU A 185 -5.05 -10.56 3.81
CA LEU A 185 -3.92 -10.14 3.00
C LEU A 185 -2.86 -9.39 3.81
N GLU A 186 -2.91 -9.45 5.15
CA GLU A 186 -2.06 -8.66 6.04
C GLU A 186 -0.58 -9.06 5.91
N ALA A 187 -0.30 -10.35 5.69
CA ALA A 187 1.08 -10.81 5.46
C ALA A 187 1.68 -10.28 4.14
N LEU A 188 0.83 -10.07 3.13
CA LEU A 188 1.25 -9.52 1.84
C LEU A 188 1.32 -7.99 1.91
N PHE A 189 0.23 -7.35 2.32
CA PHE A 189 0.07 -5.91 2.51
C PHE A 189 -0.09 -5.61 4.01
N PRO A 190 1.02 -5.53 4.77
CA PRO A 190 0.93 -5.21 6.17
C PRO A 190 0.29 -3.84 6.33
N THR A 191 -0.71 -3.77 7.21
CA THR A 191 -1.21 -2.50 7.72
C THR A 191 0.01 -1.76 8.27
N PRO A 192 0.36 -0.58 7.72
CA PRO A 192 1.55 0.13 8.15
C PRO A 192 1.54 0.24 9.66
N GLY A 193 2.60 -0.26 10.30
CA GLY A 193 2.76 -0.16 11.73
C GLY A 193 2.60 1.30 12.18
N PRO A 194 2.21 1.53 13.43
CA PRO A 194 2.12 2.87 13.95
C PRO A 194 3.49 3.53 13.78
N LYS A 195 3.50 4.65 13.05
CA LYS A 195 4.75 5.35 12.74
C LYS A 195 5.45 5.86 14.02
N ASN A 196 4.71 5.90 15.13
CA ASN A 196 5.15 6.43 16.42
C ASN A 196 5.69 7.83 16.22
N GLU A 197 4.86 8.69 15.62
CA GLU A 197 5.22 10.04 15.22
C GLU A 197 4.07 11.00 15.46
N VAL A 198 4.41 12.27 15.71
CA VAL A 198 3.50 13.41 15.61
C VAL A 198 3.92 14.27 14.42
N TRP A 199 2.94 14.60 13.58
CA TRP A 199 3.10 15.41 12.38
C TRP A 199 2.42 16.75 12.59
N TYR A 200 3.13 17.85 12.33
CA TYR A 200 2.60 19.22 12.42
C TYR A 200 2.45 19.83 11.04
N TYR A 201 1.27 20.35 10.76
CA TYR A 201 0.97 21.12 9.57
C TYR A 201 0.80 22.60 9.93
N ASN A 202 1.47 23.47 9.18
CA ASN A 202 1.47 24.92 9.41
C ASN A 202 0.18 25.60 8.90
N LEU A 203 0.17 26.94 8.89
CA LEU A 203 -0.94 27.77 8.42
C LEU A 203 -1.35 27.53 6.96
N ASP A 204 -0.40 27.12 6.12
CA ASP A 204 -0.60 26.85 4.70
C ASP A 204 -1.02 25.39 4.44
N GLY A 205 -1.12 24.57 5.50
CA GLY A 205 -1.44 23.15 5.40
C GLY A 205 -0.25 22.27 5.00
N GLU A 206 0.97 22.82 4.98
CA GLU A 206 2.20 22.09 4.67
C GLU A 206 2.76 21.38 5.91
N LEU A 207 3.29 20.17 5.74
CA LEU A 207 3.97 19.44 6.80
C LEU A 207 5.31 20.11 7.13
N THR A 208 5.44 20.71 8.30
CA THR A 208 6.66 21.42 8.70
C THR A 208 7.44 20.74 9.82
N ASN A 209 6.81 19.84 10.58
CA ASN A 209 7.51 19.06 11.59
C ASN A 209 7.03 17.61 11.61
N LYS A 210 7.99 16.70 11.79
CA LYS A 210 7.80 15.27 11.92
C LYS A 210 8.67 14.81 13.09
N THR A 211 8.05 14.53 14.24
CA THR A 211 8.76 14.18 15.48
C THR A 211 8.40 12.77 15.90
N ALA A 212 9.41 11.93 16.16
CA ALA A 212 9.20 10.60 16.72
C ALA A 212 8.64 10.69 18.16
N ILE A 213 7.80 9.72 18.51
CA ILE A 213 7.17 9.53 19.82
C ILE A 213 7.78 8.27 20.43
N PRO A 214 8.71 8.39 21.38
CA PRO A 214 9.36 7.23 22.00
C PRO A 214 8.40 6.44 22.89
N SER A 215 7.68 7.15 23.76
CA SER A 215 6.71 6.55 24.69
C SER A 215 5.72 7.59 25.20
N PHE A 216 4.70 7.10 25.91
CA PHE A 216 3.79 7.94 26.69
C PHE A 216 3.97 7.74 28.19
N LYS A 217 3.54 8.74 28.96
CA LYS A 217 3.35 8.64 30.40
C LYS A 217 1.91 8.99 30.76
N LYS A 218 1.23 8.06 31.41
CA LYS A 218 -0.07 8.28 32.03
C LYS A 218 0.12 8.82 33.44
N THR A 219 -0.64 9.84 33.77
CA THR A 219 -0.81 10.34 35.13
C THR A 219 -2.29 10.53 35.41
N HIS A 220 -2.70 10.31 36.65
CA HIS A 220 -4.09 10.49 37.07
C HIS A 220 -4.20 11.66 38.04
N SER A 221 -5.16 12.55 37.80
CA SER A 221 -5.45 13.67 38.69
C SER A 221 -6.65 13.33 39.56
N SER A 222 -6.43 13.18 40.87
CA SER A 222 -7.52 12.99 41.84
C SER A 222 -8.42 14.22 41.97
N TYR A 223 -7.93 15.40 41.56
CA TYR A 223 -8.71 16.65 41.59
C TYR A 223 -9.67 16.76 40.41
N THR A 224 -9.23 16.42 39.19
CA THR A 224 -10.08 16.51 37.99
C THR A 224 -10.76 15.19 37.64
N GLY A 225 -10.33 14.08 38.24
CA GLY A 225 -10.78 12.72 37.91
C GLY A 225 -10.31 12.23 36.54
N ARG A 226 -9.42 12.96 35.85
CA ARG A 226 -8.99 12.65 34.48
C ARG A 226 -7.66 11.92 34.44
N SER A 227 -7.47 11.17 33.36
CA SER A 227 -6.19 10.60 32.96
C SER A 227 -5.52 11.51 31.94
N LYS A 228 -4.26 11.83 32.15
CA LYS A 228 -3.40 12.59 31.24
C LYS A 228 -2.35 11.68 30.64
N TYR A 229 -2.33 11.59 29.32
CA TYR A 229 -1.32 10.91 28.51
C TYR A 229 -0.41 11.96 27.89
N ALA A 230 0.84 12.01 28.34
CA ALA A 230 1.85 12.94 27.83
C ALA A 230 2.96 12.17 27.12
N VAL A 231 3.34 12.61 25.92
CA VAL A 231 4.51 12.05 25.23
C VAL A 231 5.77 12.31 26.07
N GLN A 232 6.67 11.32 26.12
CA GLN A 232 8.02 11.47 26.63
C GLN A 232 8.98 11.55 25.44
N PHE A 233 9.28 12.76 24.97
CA PHE A 233 10.26 12.95 23.89
C PHE A 233 11.69 12.68 24.41
N ASP A 234 12.54 12.08 23.59
CA ASP A 234 13.92 11.72 23.96
C ASP A 234 14.81 12.95 24.22
N ASN A 235 14.51 14.06 23.56
CA ASN A 235 15.19 15.33 23.73
C ASN A 235 14.31 16.28 24.54
N ASP A 236 14.88 16.85 25.60
CA ASP A 236 14.26 17.82 26.51
C ASP A 236 13.98 19.15 25.80
N HIS A 237 13.06 19.13 24.85
CA HIS A 237 12.44 20.32 24.31
C HIS A 237 11.40 20.79 25.33
N GLY A 238 11.85 21.39 26.44
CA GLY A 238 11.02 21.77 27.59
C GLY A 238 9.79 22.66 27.29
N SER A 239 9.60 23.08 26.04
CA SER A 239 8.41 23.76 25.52
C SER A 239 7.43 22.88 24.73
N MET A 240 7.89 21.76 24.13
CA MET A 240 7.06 20.87 23.32
C MET A 240 6.18 20.01 24.23
N LYS A 241 4.88 20.35 24.28
CA LYS A 241 3.90 19.60 25.06
C LYS A 241 2.98 18.86 24.11
N CYS A 242 3.09 17.54 24.05
CA CYS A 242 2.10 16.67 23.40
C CYS A 242 1.31 15.94 24.48
N GLU A 243 0.09 16.40 24.75
CA GLU A 243 -0.70 15.96 25.89
C GLU A 243 -2.17 15.76 25.50
N ILE A 244 -2.72 14.62 25.92
CA ILE A 244 -4.15 14.33 25.83
C ILE A 244 -4.64 14.06 27.25
N GLU A 245 -5.65 14.80 27.70
CA GLU A 245 -6.31 14.56 28.99
C GLU A 245 -7.76 14.19 28.73
N MET A 246 -8.28 13.16 29.38
CA MET A 246 -9.68 12.75 29.22
C MET A 246 -10.22 12.07 30.47
N LYS A 247 -11.53 12.12 30.65
CA LYS A 247 -12.21 11.32 31.66
C LYS A 247 -12.09 9.81 31.35
N PRO A 248 -12.03 8.93 32.38
CA PRO A 248 -11.85 7.49 32.19
C PRO A 248 -12.87 6.83 31.26
N GLU A 249 -14.13 7.29 31.28
CA GLU A 249 -15.22 6.76 30.44
C GLU A 249 -15.07 7.02 28.93
N LEU A 250 -14.09 7.85 28.54
CA LEU A 250 -13.74 8.13 27.14
C LEU A 250 -12.57 7.28 26.64
N ILE A 251 -11.82 6.62 27.54
CA ILE A 251 -10.73 5.72 27.15
C ILE A 251 -11.32 4.55 26.34
N GLY A 252 -10.68 4.24 25.21
CA GLY A 252 -11.13 3.23 24.24
C GLY A 252 -12.10 3.78 23.19
N LYS A 253 -12.68 4.97 23.37
CA LYS A 253 -13.66 5.55 22.43
C LYS A 253 -13.00 6.56 21.49
N GLU A 254 -13.45 6.58 20.25
CA GLU A 254 -13.15 7.67 19.33
C GLU A 254 -14.00 8.88 19.69
N ILE A 255 -13.34 10.03 19.87
CA ILE A 255 -13.97 11.31 20.16
C ILE A 255 -13.94 12.14 18.89
N ASN A 256 -15.11 12.53 18.39
CA ASN A 256 -15.25 13.51 17.32
C ASN A 256 -15.62 14.88 17.92
N PHE A 257 -14.77 15.88 17.70
CA PHE A 257 -14.90 17.20 18.33
C PHE A 257 -16.16 17.93 17.89
N ALA A 258 -16.57 17.76 16.63
CA ALA A 258 -17.76 18.40 16.08
C ALA A 258 -19.06 17.79 16.63
N ALA A 259 -19.02 16.52 17.04
CA ALA A 259 -20.17 15.76 17.55
C ALA A 259 -20.19 15.66 19.09
N ALA A 260 -19.21 16.24 19.77
CA ALA A 260 -19.13 16.18 21.22
C ALA A 260 -20.31 16.92 21.88
N GLU A 261 -20.94 16.26 22.84
CA GLU A 261 -22.09 16.79 23.56
C GLU A 261 -21.74 18.02 24.38
N ASP A 262 -22.66 18.98 24.46
CA ASP A 262 -22.47 20.18 25.26
C ASP A 262 -22.31 19.83 26.74
N ASN A 263 -21.36 20.51 27.40
CA ASN A 263 -21.05 20.33 28.80
C ASN A 263 -20.87 21.72 29.43
N ALA A 264 -21.58 21.99 30.53
CA ALA A 264 -21.55 23.26 31.23
C ALA A 264 -20.52 23.33 32.37
N GLY A 265 -19.84 22.21 32.65
CA GLY A 265 -18.75 22.12 33.62
C GLY A 265 -17.38 22.09 32.96
N SER A 266 -16.40 21.50 33.65
CA SER A 266 -15.07 21.29 33.09
C SER A 266 -15.11 20.31 31.90
N PRO A 267 -14.29 20.53 30.85
CA PRO A 267 -14.32 19.72 29.63
C PRO A 267 -14.06 18.25 29.91
N ASP A 268 -14.73 17.34 29.22
CA ASP A 268 -14.46 15.91 29.40
C ASP A 268 -13.10 15.48 28.85
N PHE A 269 -12.54 16.28 27.94
CA PHE A 269 -11.24 16.04 27.33
C PHE A 269 -10.51 17.31 26.90
N THR A 270 -9.19 17.24 26.74
CA THR A 270 -8.34 18.30 26.17
C THR A 270 -7.23 17.72 25.32
N PHE A 271 -6.83 18.46 24.29
CA PHE A 271 -5.69 18.17 23.43
C PHE A 271 -4.74 19.36 23.42
N ARG A 272 -3.44 19.10 23.53
CA ARG A 272 -2.38 20.10 23.37
C ARG A 272 -1.22 19.54 22.57
N TYR A 273 -0.84 20.26 21.52
CA TYR A 273 0.43 20.07 20.82
C TYR A 273 0.91 21.41 20.24
N GLU A 274 2.09 21.87 20.67
CA GLU A 274 2.65 23.16 20.25
C GLU A 274 1.65 24.33 20.43
N GLY A 275 1.34 25.04 19.35
CA GLY A 275 0.36 26.13 19.31
C GLY A 275 -1.10 25.68 19.31
N ILE A 276 -1.37 24.39 19.18
CA ILE A 276 -2.72 23.82 19.18
C ILE A 276 -3.10 23.51 20.62
N GLN A 277 -4.13 24.20 21.14
CA GLN A 277 -4.67 23.95 22.46
C GLN A 277 -6.20 24.05 22.43
N VAL A 278 -6.85 22.90 22.53
CA VAL A 278 -8.31 22.80 22.42
C VAL A 278 -8.86 21.84 23.46
N ALA A 279 -10.10 22.07 23.85
CA ALA A 279 -10.85 21.27 24.80
C ALA A 279 -12.16 20.78 24.18
N GLY A 280 -12.77 19.77 24.79
CA GLY A 280 -14.16 19.44 24.52
C GLY A 280 -15.11 20.56 24.96
N PRO A 281 -16.41 20.43 24.66
CA PRO A 281 -17.41 21.36 25.16
C PRO A 281 -17.28 21.54 26.68
N ASN A 282 -17.41 22.78 27.15
CA ASN A 282 -17.20 23.14 28.55
C ASN A 282 -17.86 24.49 28.87
N GLY A 283 -18.15 24.72 30.15
CA GLY A 283 -18.60 26.01 30.68
C GLY A 283 -17.47 26.88 31.23
N GLU A 284 -16.22 26.58 30.87
CA GLU A 284 -15.04 27.32 31.30
C GLU A 284 -14.52 28.24 30.18
N TYR A 285 -13.51 29.06 30.46
CA TYR A 285 -12.87 29.94 29.46
C TYR A 285 -11.86 29.18 28.56
N ARG A 286 -12.13 27.90 28.25
CA ARG A 286 -11.27 27.07 27.40
C ARG A 286 -11.77 27.04 25.97
N LEU A 287 -10.84 27.06 25.02
CA LEU A 287 -11.12 27.01 23.59
C LEU A 287 -11.76 25.65 23.26
N ARG A 288 -13.02 25.65 22.81
CA ARG A 288 -13.74 24.42 22.43
C ARG A 288 -13.34 24.06 21.00
N GLY A 289 -12.65 22.94 20.80
CA GLY A 289 -12.27 22.52 19.46
C GLY A 289 -13.50 22.20 18.59
N LEU A 290 -13.47 22.61 17.33
CA LEU A 290 -14.58 22.45 16.38
C LEU A 290 -14.38 21.29 15.41
N THR A 291 -13.13 20.99 15.07
CA THR A 291 -12.79 20.00 14.05
C THR A 291 -11.60 19.16 14.50
N GLY A 292 -11.81 17.85 14.49
CA GLY A 292 -10.78 16.86 14.77
C GLY A 292 -11.34 15.61 15.43
N THR A 293 -10.50 14.58 15.45
CA THR A 293 -10.77 13.33 16.15
C THR A 293 -9.61 12.97 17.07
N MET A 294 -9.90 12.27 18.16
CA MET A 294 -8.86 11.60 18.94
C MET A 294 -9.37 10.34 19.65
N GLN A 295 -8.46 9.42 19.90
CA GLN A 295 -8.71 8.16 20.59
C GLN A 295 -7.44 7.77 21.35
N VAL A 296 -7.63 7.30 22.59
CA VAL A 296 -6.59 6.61 23.37
C VAL A 296 -7.15 5.26 23.80
N ILE A 297 -6.47 4.17 23.46
CA ILE A 297 -6.82 2.79 23.85
C ILE A 297 -5.71 2.28 24.77
N GLU A 298 -6.08 1.70 25.91
CA GLU A 298 -5.14 0.96 26.76
C GLU A 298 -5.23 -0.52 26.38
N ASN A 299 -4.12 -1.09 25.87
CA ASN A 299 -4.13 -2.41 25.22
C ASN A 299 -4.08 -3.58 26.23
N GLY A 300 -3.85 -3.31 27.51
CA GLY A 300 -3.80 -4.33 28.58
C GLY A 300 -2.47 -5.06 28.74
N ASP A 301 -1.47 -4.75 27.92
CA ASP A 301 -0.13 -5.35 27.90
C ASP A 301 0.99 -4.37 28.31
N GLY A 302 0.63 -3.22 28.88
CA GLY A 302 1.56 -2.12 29.17
C GLY A 302 1.77 -1.15 28.01
N THR A 303 1.08 -1.34 26.87
CA THR A 303 1.08 -0.42 25.75
C THR A 303 -0.24 0.35 25.62
N ILE A 304 -0.19 1.48 24.90
CA ILE A 304 -1.38 2.21 24.46
C ILE A 304 -1.37 2.41 22.95
N THR A 305 -2.56 2.59 22.38
CA THR A 305 -2.75 3.11 21.02
C THR A 305 -3.27 4.54 21.10
N VAL A 306 -2.62 5.49 20.43
CA VAL A 306 -3.07 6.88 20.33
C VAL A 306 -3.25 7.26 18.87
N LYS A 307 -4.46 7.69 18.52
CA LYS A 307 -4.77 8.29 17.22
C LYS A 307 -5.34 9.68 17.46
N ALA A 308 -4.78 10.70 16.83
CA ALA A 308 -5.33 12.04 16.88
C ALA A 308 -5.17 12.74 15.54
N ASN A 309 -6.17 13.51 15.14
CA ASN A 309 -6.11 14.41 14.01
C ASN A 309 -6.87 15.67 14.41
N VAL A 310 -6.15 16.64 14.96
CA VAL A 310 -6.75 17.80 15.63
C VAL A 310 -6.29 19.07 14.94
N THR A 311 -7.25 19.93 14.62
CA THR A 311 -6.99 21.26 14.05
C THR A 311 -7.08 22.33 15.14
N ASN A 312 -6.39 23.45 14.95
CA ASN A 312 -6.47 24.60 15.83
C ASN A 312 -7.70 25.49 15.58
N LEU A 313 -8.80 24.91 15.09
CA LEU A 313 -10.06 25.61 14.90
C LEU A 313 -10.96 25.40 16.12
N TYR A 314 -11.44 26.49 16.70
CA TYR A 314 -12.16 26.45 17.98
C TYR A 314 -13.24 27.52 18.09
N TYR A 315 -14.20 27.29 18.98
CA TYR A 315 -15.06 28.32 19.55
C TYR A 315 -14.38 28.92 20.79
N ASN A 316 -14.30 30.25 20.85
CA ASN A 316 -13.73 30.99 21.97
C ASN A 316 -14.84 31.56 22.86
N PRO A 317 -15.02 31.03 24.09
CA PRO A 317 -16.05 31.52 25.00
C PRO A 317 -15.84 32.98 25.43
N MET A 318 -14.60 33.48 25.45
CA MET A 318 -14.30 34.86 25.88
C MET A 318 -14.78 35.91 24.88
N THR A 319 -14.77 35.58 23.58
CA THR A 319 -15.22 36.47 22.51
C THR A 319 -16.58 36.06 21.93
N SER A 320 -17.15 34.95 22.42
CA SER A 320 -18.40 34.36 21.94
C SER A 320 -18.42 34.15 20.42
N GLY A 321 -17.31 33.63 19.87
CA GLY A 321 -17.16 33.45 18.42
C GLY A 321 -16.17 32.37 18.05
N ASN A 322 -16.26 31.92 16.80
CA ASN A 322 -15.29 30.97 16.22
C ASN A 322 -13.97 31.69 15.91
N GLY A 323 -12.87 30.98 16.05
CA GLY A 323 -11.53 31.47 15.77
C GLY A 323 -10.55 30.33 15.57
N GLY A 324 -9.27 30.66 15.63
CA GLY A 324 -8.18 29.71 15.43
C GLY A 324 -7.55 29.77 14.05
N THR A 325 -6.76 28.75 13.73
CA THR A 325 -5.95 28.66 12.51
C THR A 325 -6.08 27.28 11.85
N PRO A 326 -5.73 27.13 10.56
CA PRO A 326 -5.74 25.82 9.87
C PRO A 326 -4.68 24.82 10.36
N GLU A 327 -3.80 25.24 11.27
CA GLU A 327 -2.74 24.38 11.82
C GLU A 327 -3.31 23.08 12.38
N ARG A 328 -2.61 21.97 12.15
CA ARG A 328 -3.12 20.63 12.42
C ARG A 328 -2.03 19.72 12.95
N ALA A 329 -2.36 18.92 13.96
CA ALA A 329 -1.50 17.87 14.49
C ALA A 329 -2.11 16.49 14.20
N VAL A 330 -1.29 15.58 13.69
CA VAL A 330 -1.67 14.18 13.48
C VAL A 330 -0.75 13.28 14.31
N ILE A 331 -1.33 12.43 15.13
CA ILE A 331 -0.63 11.44 15.96
C ILE A 331 -1.08 10.05 15.53
N ASN A 332 -0.11 9.17 15.30
CA ASN A 332 -0.34 7.73 15.21
C ASN A 332 0.75 7.02 16.01
N PHE A 333 0.37 6.44 17.14
CA PHE A 333 1.28 5.78 18.06
C PHE A 333 0.70 4.46 18.56
N THR A 334 1.54 3.43 18.64
CA THR A 334 1.31 2.28 19.52
C THR A 334 2.63 1.86 20.12
N GLY A 335 2.65 1.75 21.44
CA GLY A 335 3.88 1.45 22.17
C GLY A 335 3.71 1.66 23.65
N GLU A 336 4.84 1.61 24.36
CA GLU A 336 4.87 1.63 25.81
C GLU A 336 4.23 2.90 26.40
N CYS A 337 3.46 2.70 27.47
CA CYS A 337 3.01 3.79 28.31
C CYS A 337 3.34 3.51 29.77
N SER A 338 4.21 4.33 30.34
CA SER A 338 4.50 4.29 31.77
C SER A 338 3.32 4.82 32.59
N GLY A 339 3.03 4.21 33.73
CA GLY A 339 1.96 4.65 34.64
C GLY A 339 0.55 4.18 34.27
N LEU A 340 0.44 3.17 33.40
CA LEU A 340 -0.80 2.41 33.19
C LEU A 340 -1.25 1.68 34.46
#